data_AF-A0A7C6TU51-F1
#
_entry.id   AF-A0A7C6TU51-F1
#
_cell.length_a   1.000
_cell.length_b   1.000
_cell.length_c   1.000
_cell.angle_alpha   90.00
_cell.angle_beta   90.00
_cell.angle_gamma   90.00
#
_symmetry.space_group_name_H-M   'P 1'
#
loop_
_entity.id
_entity.type
_entity.pdbx_description
1 polymer ?
#
loop_
_entity_poly.entity_id
_entity_poly.type
_entity_poly.pdbx_seq_one_letter_code
_entity_poly.pdbx_strand_id
1 'polypeptide(L)'
;FAHVASREGEVAVGNILGQRQPMDYRVVPYCFFTTPEMASVGLTEVQATELGLAYRVTRYPFRANGRAMTLGEEEGQIRMICEETPNGESGKVLGVHIMGPRAGTLIAEAALAMQLDATAKDIAHTIHTHPTLPEAFMEAAMEQVDGAIHFERI
;
A
#
# COMPACT_ATOMS: atom_id res chain seq x y z
N PHE A 1 -14.52 -8.72 3.95
CA PHE A 1 -14.46 -9.65 5.10
C PHE A 1 -14.43 -11.13 4.70
N ALA A 2 -14.74 -11.50 3.46
CA ALA A 2 -14.69 -12.90 3.03
C ALA A 2 -13.28 -13.52 3.09
N HIS A 3 -12.27 -12.82 2.57
CA HIS A 3 -10.87 -13.29 2.55
C HIS A 3 -10.26 -13.46 3.95
N VAL A 4 -10.68 -12.63 4.92
CA VAL A 4 -10.28 -12.75 6.32
C VAL A 4 -10.83 -14.05 6.91
N ALA A 5 -12.13 -14.30 6.75
CA ALA A 5 -12.77 -15.51 7.24
C ALA A 5 -12.17 -16.79 6.62
N SER A 6 -11.84 -16.77 5.33
CA SER A 6 -11.14 -17.88 4.67
C SER A 6 -9.77 -18.14 5.31
N ARG A 7 -8.98 -17.09 5.54
CA ARG A 7 -7.65 -17.23 6.14
C ARG A 7 -7.71 -17.67 7.61
N GLU A 8 -8.66 -17.15 8.38
CA GLU A 8 -8.91 -17.59 9.76
C GLU A 8 -9.28 -19.08 9.81
N GLY A 9 -10.07 -19.56 8.83
CA GLY A 9 -10.39 -20.98 8.69
C GLY A 9 -9.14 -21.84 8.44
N GLU A 10 -8.26 -21.41 7.54
CA GLU A 10 -6.98 -22.09 7.30
C GLU A 10 -6.10 -22.11 8.56
N VAL A 11 -6.00 -20.98 9.27
CA VAL A 11 -5.25 -20.87 10.52
C VAL A 11 -5.83 -21.80 11.59
N ALA A 12 -7.16 -21.85 11.73
CA ALA A 12 -7.83 -22.75 12.67
C ALA A 12 -7.51 -24.22 12.39
N VAL A 13 -7.61 -24.65 11.12
CA VAL A 13 -7.25 -26.01 10.71
C VAL A 13 -5.76 -26.28 10.94
N GLY A 14 -4.87 -25.35 10.57
CA GLY A 14 -3.44 -25.46 10.81
C GLY A 14 -3.11 -25.64 12.29
N ASN A 15 -3.82 -24.94 13.17
CA ASN A 15 -3.66 -25.05 14.62
C ASN A 15 -4.19 -26.39 15.18
N ILE A 16 -5.32 -26.90 14.68
CA ILE A 16 -5.81 -28.25 14.99
C ILE A 16 -4.77 -29.31 14.61
N LEU A 17 -4.08 -29.13 13.49
CA LEU A 17 -3.01 -30.00 13.00
C LEU A 17 -1.65 -29.77 13.67
N GLY A 18 -1.56 -28.87 14.66
CA GLY A 18 -0.34 -28.62 15.43
C GLY A 18 0.69 -27.68 14.80
N GLN A 19 0.37 -27.01 13.68
CA GLN A 19 1.30 -26.14 12.94
C GLN A 19 1.54 -24.77 13.60
N ARG A 20 0.78 -24.41 14.65
CA ARG A 20 0.87 -23.13 15.38
C ARG A 20 1.03 -21.91 14.46
N GLN A 21 0.09 -21.74 13.52
CA GLN A 21 0.10 -20.59 12.62
C GLN A 21 -0.57 -19.38 13.30
N PRO A 22 0.13 -18.25 13.48
CA PRO A 22 -0.51 -17.00 13.90
C PRO A 22 -1.23 -16.33 12.73
N MET A 23 -2.29 -15.60 13.03
CA MET A 23 -2.97 -14.71 12.08
C MET A 23 -2.34 -13.31 12.18
N ASP A 24 -1.98 -12.72 11.04
CA ASP A 24 -1.44 -11.36 10.99
C ASP A 24 -2.54 -10.37 10.61
N TYR A 25 -3.17 -9.76 11.62
CA TYR A 25 -4.23 -8.78 11.41
C TYR A 25 -3.74 -7.39 11.01
N ARG A 26 -2.42 -7.15 11.03
CA ARG A 26 -1.84 -5.88 10.55
C ARG A 26 -2.05 -5.73 9.04
N VAL A 27 -2.11 -6.85 8.33
CA VAL A 27 -2.13 -6.92 6.86
C VAL A 27 -3.47 -7.49 6.37
N VAL A 28 -4.56 -6.79 6.67
CA VAL A 28 -5.89 -7.12 6.15
C VAL A 28 -6.32 -6.06 5.14
N PRO A 29 -6.22 -6.31 3.82
CA PRO A 29 -6.69 -5.37 2.83
C PRO A 29 -8.22 -5.34 2.79
N TYR A 30 -8.79 -4.23 2.40
CA TYR A 30 -10.21 -4.12 2.07
C TYR A 30 -10.40 -3.16 0.89
N CYS A 31 -11.52 -3.31 0.19
CA CYS A 31 -11.85 -2.52 -0.99
C CYS A 31 -13.35 -2.21 -1.06
N PHE A 32 -13.66 -0.96 -1.40
CA PHE A 32 -14.97 -0.51 -1.85
C PHE A 32 -14.95 -0.44 -3.36
N PHE A 33 -15.76 -1.29 -4.01
CA PHE A 33 -15.82 -1.44 -5.47
C PHE A 33 -16.72 -0.38 -6.13
N THR A 34 -16.57 0.88 -5.72
CA THR A 34 -17.19 2.05 -6.34
C THR A 34 -16.41 2.49 -7.58
N THR A 35 -16.84 3.57 -8.22
CA THR A 35 -16.09 4.23 -9.29
C THR A 35 -15.79 5.68 -8.87
N PRO A 36 -14.51 6.04 -8.62
CA PRO A 36 -13.33 5.17 -8.56
C PRO A 36 -13.38 4.15 -7.40
N GLU A 37 -12.58 3.09 -7.48
CA GLU A 37 -12.43 2.11 -6.40
C GLU A 37 -11.65 2.75 -5.23
N MET A 38 -11.90 2.29 -4.01
CA MET A 38 -11.12 2.69 -2.83
C MET A 38 -10.64 1.45 -2.08
N ALA A 39 -9.33 1.28 -1.95
CA ALA A 39 -8.73 0.15 -1.28
C ALA A 39 -7.73 0.60 -0.21
N SER A 40 -7.56 -0.20 0.83
CA SER A 40 -6.69 0.14 1.96
C SER A 40 -6.15 -1.11 2.64
N VAL A 41 -4.94 -1.01 3.18
CA VAL A 41 -4.32 -2.00 4.07
C VAL A 41 -3.45 -1.27 5.09
N GLY A 42 -3.34 -1.82 6.30
CA GLY A 42 -2.49 -1.26 7.35
C GLY A 42 -3.08 -0.06 8.09
N LEU A 43 -2.19 0.71 8.72
CA LEU A 43 -2.54 1.85 9.56
C LEU A 43 -2.92 3.08 8.73
N THR A 44 -3.86 3.86 9.27
CA THR A 44 -4.11 5.24 8.84
C THR A 44 -3.19 6.23 9.57
N GLU A 45 -3.06 7.46 9.07
CA GLU A 45 -2.30 8.54 9.73
C GLU A 45 -2.78 8.81 11.16
N VAL A 46 -4.11 8.79 11.35
CA VAL A 46 -4.75 8.95 12.67
C VAL A 46 -4.32 7.82 13.61
N GLN A 47 -4.41 6.57 13.17
CA GLN A 47 -4.00 5.42 13.98
C GLN A 47 -2.49 5.43 14.28
N ALA A 48 -1.65 5.80 13.30
CA ALA A 48 -0.22 5.93 13.52
C ALA A 48 0.11 7.01 14.57
N THR A 49 -0.62 8.13 14.53
CA THR A 49 -0.51 9.20 15.54
C THR A 49 -0.98 8.74 16.92
N GLU A 50 -2.12 8.05 17.01
CA GLU A 50 -2.68 7.53 18.26
C GLU A 50 -1.77 6.47 18.91
N LEU A 51 -1.03 5.70 18.10
CA LEU A 51 -0.04 4.74 18.56
C LEU A 51 1.31 5.39 18.93
N GLY A 52 1.47 6.69 18.72
CA GLY A 52 2.72 7.41 19.00
C GLY A 52 3.88 7.01 18.10
N LEU A 53 3.60 6.53 16.88
CA LEU A 53 4.62 6.14 15.91
C LEU A 53 5.15 7.39 15.19
N ALA A 54 6.46 7.43 14.94
CA ALA A 54 7.04 8.38 13.99
C ALA A 54 6.80 7.85 12.58
N TYR A 55 6.23 8.67 11.69
CA TYR A 55 5.84 8.23 10.35
C TYR A 55 5.95 9.34 9.31
N ARG A 56 6.17 8.92 8.06
CA ARG A 56 6.20 9.78 6.86
C ARG A 56 5.08 9.41 5.91
N VAL A 57 4.49 10.41 5.26
CA VAL A 57 3.36 10.23 4.34
C VAL A 57 3.68 10.80 2.98
N THR A 58 3.46 9.99 1.95
CA THR A 58 3.56 10.41 0.55
C THR A 58 2.23 10.23 -0.17
N ARG A 59 2.07 10.99 -1.25
CA ARG A 59 0.87 11.00 -2.08
C ARG A 59 1.28 11.10 -3.54
N TYR A 60 0.75 10.22 -4.37
CA TYR A 60 0.97 10.25 -5.81
C TYR A 60 -0.38 10.20 -6.55
N PRO A 61 -0.72 11.21 -7.37
CA PRO A 61 -2.02 11.28 -8.02
C PRO A 61 -2.06 10.48 -9.34
N PHE A 62 -3.18 9.82 -9.63
CA PHE A 62 -3.30 9.03 -10.88
C PHE A 62 -3.28 9.90 -12.14
N ARG A 63 -3.58 11.20 -12.06
CA ARG A 63 -3.38 12.18 -13.15
C ARG A 63 -1.94 12.28 -13.65
N ALA A 64 -0.95 11.88 -12.84
CA ALA A 64 0.46 11.85 -13.23
C ALA A 64 0.88 10.49 -13.82
N ASN A 65 0.00 9.48 -13.81
CA ASN A 65 0.28 8.16 -14.34
C ASN A 65 -0.22 8.05 -15.80
N GLY A 66 0.71 7.79 -16.72
CA GLY A 66 0.38 7.69 -18.15
C GLY A 66 -0.63 6.60 -18.48
N ARG A 67 -0.63 5.46 -17.76
CA ARG A 67 -1.61 4.40 -17.98
C ARG A 67 -3.03 4.85 -17.61
N ALA A 68 -3.20 5.52 -16.48
CA ALA A 68 -4.49 6.08 -16.06
C ALA A 68 -5.06 7.05 -17.11
N MET A 69 -4.21 7.90 -17.71
CA MET A 69 -4.59 8.77 -18.81
C MET A 69 -5.07 7.99 -20.04
N THR A 70 -4.37 6.92 -20.43
CA THR A 70 -4.80 6.09 -21.58
C THR A 70 -6.13 5.36 -21.35
N LEU A 71 -6.52 5.17 -20.08
CA LEU A 71 -7.79 4.58 -19.68
C LEU A 71 -8.91 5.63 -19.52
N GLY A 72 -8.57 6.92 -19.48
CA GLY A 72 -9.52 7.98 -19.11
C GLY A 72 -9.93 7.93 -17.63
N GLU A 73 -9.14 7.27 -16.78
CA GLU A 73 -9.42 7.03 -15.35
C GLU A 73 -8.37 7.72 -14.46
N GLU A 74 -8.27 9.04 -14.55
CA GLU A 74 -7.21 9.84 -13.88
C GLU A 74 -7.55 10.25 -12.43
N GLU A 75 -8.79 10.00 -11.99
CA GLU A 75 -9.27 10.41 -10.67
C GLU A 75 -8.63 9.57 -9.55
N GLY A 76 -8.19 10.27 -8.50
CA GLY A 76 -7.70 9.66 -7.26
C GLY A 76 -6.19 9.74 -7.07
N GLN A 77 -5.70 9.02 -6.08
CA GLN A 77 -4.30 9.00 -5.64
C GLN A 77 -3.97 7.75 -4.82
N ILE A 78 -2.69 7.45 -4.74
CA ILE A 78 -2.11 6.53 -3.76
C ILE A 78 -1.55 7.35 -2.61
N ARG A 79 -1.83 6.94 -1.38
CA ARG A 79 -1.22 7.45 -0.16
C ARG A 79 -0.47 6.32 0.52
N MET A 80 0.81 6.53 0.82
CA MET A 80 1.67 5.56 1.48
C MET A 80 2.17 6.15 2.80
N ILE A 81 2.07 5.36 3.86
CA ILE A 81 2.51 5.70 5.21
C ILE A 81 3.63 4.75 5.56
N CYS A 82 4.79 5.31 5.88
CA CYS A 82 5.98 4.55 6.25
C CYS A 82 6.47 4.98 7.62
N GLU A 83 7.12 4.06 8.33
CA GLU A 83 7.87 4.36 9.53
C GLU A 83 8.91 5.45 9.24
N GLU A 84 9.08 6.38 10.18
CA GLU A 84 10.23 7.27 10.17
C GLU A 84 11.32 6.67 11.06
N THR A 85 12.45 6.34 10.46
CA THR A 85 13.58 5.78 11.22
C THR A 85 14.23 6.85 12.11
N PRO A 86 15.05 6.47 13.12
CA PRO A 86 15.72 7.44 13.99
C PRO A 86 16.61 8.47 13.26
N ASN A 87 17.01 8.18 12.02
CA ASN A 87 17.81 9.07 11.18
C ASN A 87 16.95 9.98 10.27
N GLY A 88 15.62 9.95 10.41
CA GLY A 88 14.67 10.70 9.58
C GLY A 88 14.38 10.07 8.22
N GLU A 89 14.93 8.87 7.93
CA GLU A 89 14.72 8.16 6.67
C GLU A 89 13.41 7.37 6.66
N SER A 90 12.88 7.07 5.47
CA SER A 90 11.70 6.22 5.34
C SER A 90 12.03 4.75 5.58
N GLY A 91 11.28 4.11 6.47
CA GLY A 91 11.44 2.72 6.87
C GLY A 91 10.37 1.81 6.26
N LYS A 92 9.86 0.90 7.09
CA LYS A 92 8.85 -0.08 6.69
C LYS A 92 7.53 0.57 6.32
N VAL A 93 6.81 -0.04 5.38
CA VAL A 93 5.44 0.39 5.07
C VAL A 93 4.51 0.04 6.23
N LEU A 94 3.84 1.04 6.78
CA LEU A 94 2.86 0.91 7.87
C LEU A 94 1.43 0.85 7.36
N GLY A 95 1.16 1.46 6.20
CA GLY A 95 -0.15 1.45 5.57
C GLY A 95 -0.15 2.07 4.19
N VAL A 96 -1.11 1.64 3.38
CA VAL A 96 -1.35 2.15 2.03
C VAL A 96 -2.84 2.32 1.81
N HIS A 97 -3.21 3.45 1.23
CA HIS A 97 -4.59 3.76 0.86
C HIS A 97 -4.64 4.25 -0.58
N ILE A 98 -5.50 3.65 -1.39
CA ILE A 98 -5.61 3.90 -2.82
C ILE A 98 -7.05 4.30 -3.12
N MET A 99 -7.23 5.44 -3.76
CA MET A 99 -8.46 5.78 -4.48
C MET A 99 -8.08 5.89 -5.95
N GLY A 100 -8.72 5.15 -6.83
CA GLY A 100 -8.43 5.24 -8.27
C GLY A 100 -8.73 3.98 -9.06
N PRO A 101 -8.24 3.89 -10.31
CA PRO A 101 -8.48 2.76 -11.18
C PRO A 101 -7.86 1.48 -10.60
N ARG A 102 -8.65 0.40 -10.56
CA ARG A 102 -8.20 -0.93 -10.12
C ARG A 102 -7.57 -0.97 -8.72
N ALA A 103 -7.96 -0.07 -7.82
CA ALA A 103 -7.44 0.02 -6.45
C ALA A 103 -7.51 -1.32 -5.72
N GLY A 104 -8.59 -2.08 -5.89
CA GLY A 104 -8.78 -3.38 -5.25
C GLY A 104 -7.78 -4.45 -5.70
N THR A 105 -7.20 -4.31 -6.90
CA THR A 105 -6.11 -5.19 -7.37
C THR A 105 -4.75 -4.66 -6.94
N LEU A 106 -4.53 -3.34 -7.05
CA LEU A 106 -3.27 -2.70 -6.67
C LEU A 106 -2.92 -2.89 -5.20
N ILE A 107 -3.92 -2.90 -4.30
CA ILE A 107 -3.69 -3.05 -2.86
C ILE A 107 -3.04 -4.38 -2.47
N ALA A 108 -3.10 -5.40 -3.34
CA ALA A 108 -2.46 -6.68 -3.09
C ALA A 108 -0.93 -6.55 -3.02
N GLU A 109 -0.34 -5.64 -3.79
CA GLU A 109 1.10 -5.35 -3.74
C GLU A 109 1.49 -4.74 -2.39
N ALA A 110 0.71 -3.77 -1.90
CA ALA A 110 0.90 -3.19 -0.57
C ALA A 110 0.77 -4.24 0.55
N ALA A 111 -0.24 -5.13 0.45
CA ALA A 111 -0.42 -6.20 1.42
C ALA A 111 0.80 -7.14 1.42
N LEU A 112 1.31 -7.53 0.25
CA LEU A 112 2.50 -8.37 0.16
C LEU A 112 3.74 -7.65 0.73
N ALA A 113 3.95 -6.38 0.38
CA ALA A 113 5.05 -5.58 0.88
C ALA A 113 5.04 -5.50 2.41
N MET A 114 3.88 -5.18 3.01
CA MET A 114 3.73 -5.15 4.46
C MET A 114 3.93 -6.52 5.12
N GLN A 115 3.44 -7.60 4.50
CA GLN A 115 3.62 -8.96 4.99
C GLN A 115 5.09 -9.37 5.06
N LEU A 116 5.91 -8.83 4.15
CA LEU A 116 7.35 -9.05 4.08
C LEU A 116 8.16 -8.02 4.86
N ASP A 117 7.50 -7.12 5.61
CA ASP A 117 8.14 -6.02 6.32
C ASP A 117 8.99 -5.13 5.38
N ALA A 118 8.57 -5.01 4.11
CA ALA A 118 9.30 -4.26 3.09
C ALA A 118 9.33 -2.76 3.40
N THR A 119 10.41 -2.11 3.00
CA THR A 119 10.61 -0.67 3.08
C THR A 119 10.10 0.03 1.83
N ALA A 120 9.89 1.35 1.90
CA ALA A 120 9.58 2.14 0.71
C ALA A 120 10.67 2.00 -0.38
N LYS A 121 11.93 1.84 0.02
CA LYS A 121 13.07 1.64 -0.87
C LYS A 121 12.96 0.34 -1.68
N ASP A 122 12.51 -0.74 -1.06
CA ASP A 122 12.34 -2.03 -1.74
C ASP A 122 11.31 -1.93 -2.87
N ILE A 123 10.23 -1.18 -2.63
CA ILE A 123 9.19 -0.91 -3.63
C ILE A 123 9.72 0.04 -4.72
N ALA A 124 10.33 1.16 -4.32
CA ALA A 124 10.83 2.19 -5.24
C ALA A 124 11.86 1.64 -6.24
N HIS A 125 12.67 0.67 -5.82
CA HIS A 125 13.70 0.05 -6.66
C HIS A 125 13.25 -1.23 -7.38
N THR A 126 12.00 -1.64 -7.20
CA THR A 126 11.41 -2.72 -7.99
C THR A 126 11.06 -2.21 -9.38
N ILE A 127 11.43 -2.97 -10.43
CA ILE A 127 11.09 -2.61 -11.81
C ILE A 127 9.60 -2.86 -12.05
N HIS A 128 8.84 -1.77 -12.14
CA HIS A 128 7.44 -1.80 -12.55
C HIS A 128 7.35 -1.68 -14.07
N THR A 129 6.42 -2.42 -14.68
CA THR A 129 6.27 -2.42 -16.14
C THR A 129 5.66 -1.11 -16.62
N HIS A 130 6.12 -0.60 -17.76
CA HIS A 130 5.59 0.62 -18.38
C HIS A 130 4.83 0.34 -19.69
N PRO A 131 3.68 0.98 -19.97
CA PRO A 131 2.87 1.79 -19.06
C PRO A 131 1.88 0.93 -18.25
N THR A 132 1.88 1.02 -16.92
CA THR A 132 0.93 0.33 -16.04
C THR A 132 0.50 1.18 -14.83
N LEU A 133 -0.63 0.82 -14.20
CA LEU A 133 -1.11 1.49 -12.97
C LEU A 133 -0.18 1.28 -11.76
N PRO A 134 0.45 0.09 -11.56
CA PRO A 134 1.46 -0.10 -10.53
C PRO A 134 2.62 0.90 -10.53
N GLU A 135 2.94 1.54 -11.65
CA GLU A 135 3.95 2.63 -11.66
C GLU A 135 3.57 3.78 -10.73
N ALA A 136 2.27 4.05 -10.51
CA ALA A 136 1.85 5.04 -9.51
C ALA A 136 2.21 4.62 -8.07
N PHE A 137 2.23 3.31 -7.80
CA PHE A 137 2.61 2.76 -6.49
C PHE A 137 4.13 2.87 -6.29
N MET A 138 4.90 2.55 -7.34
CA MET A 138 6.35 2.79 -7.40
C MET A 138 6.69 4.27 -7.13
N GLU A 139 6.02 5.20 -7.79
CA GLU A 139 6.27 6.64 -7.64
C GLU A 139 5.89 7.15 -6.23
N ALA A 140 4.80 6.64 -5.64
CA ALA A 140 4.45 6.95 -4.26
C ALA A 140 5.53 6.47 -3.27
N ALA A 141 6.19 5.35 -3.57
CA ALA A 141 7.33 4.85 -2.81
C ALA A 141 8.61 5.64 -3.10
N MET A 142 8.85 6.04 -4.36
CA MET A 142 10.00 6.86 -4.75
C MET A 142 9.98 8.22 -4.02
N GLU A 143 8.80 8.82 -3.86
CA GLU A 143 8.61 10.06 -3.09
C GLU A 143 9.01 9.93 -1.62
N GLN A 144 9.02 8.70 -1.05
CA GLN A 144 9.47 8.49 0.33
C GLN A 144 11.01 8.56 0.44
N VAL A 145 11.72 8.30 -0.66
CA VAL A 145 13.18 8.11 -0.67
C VAL A 145 13.90 9.22 -1.43
N ASP A 146 13.75 9.27 -2.75
CA ASP A 146 14.56 10.11 -3.65
C ASP A 146 13.74 11.24 -4.30
N GLY A 147 12.40 11.18 -4.19
CA GLY A 147 11.47 12.09 -4.84
C GLY A 147 10.85 11.47 -6.10
N ALA A 148 9.54 11.61 -6.27
CA ALA A 148 8.84 11.14 -7.47
C ALA A 148 9.37 11.84 -8.72
N ILE A 149 9.53 11.08 -9.81
CA ILE A 149 10.07 11.59 -11.08
C ILE A 149 8.99 12.29 -11.90
N HIS A 150 7.76 11.77 -11.82
CA HIS A 150 6.67 12.20 -12.69
C HIS A 150 5.67 13.15 -11.99
N PHE A 151 5.92 13.54 -10.74
CA PHE A 151 5.06 14.45 -10.01
C PHE A 151 5.85 15.27 -8.98
N GLU A 152 5.89 16.58 -9.16
CA GLU A 152 6.49 17.49 -8.18
C GLU A 152 5.40 18.09 -7.27
N ARG A 153 5.64 18.02 -5.97
CA ARG A 153 4.74 18.57 -4.95
C ARG A 153 5.08 20.04 -4.73
N ILE A 154 4.39 20.94 -5.45
CA ILE A 154 4.44 22.40 -5.27
C ILE A 154 3.87 22.78 -3.89
#